data_AF-W9SCT1-F1
#
_entry.id   AF-W9SCT1-F1
#
_cell.length_a   1.000
_cell.length_b   1.000
_cell.length_c   1.000
_cell.angle_alpha   90.00
_cell.angle_beta   90.00
_cell.angle_gamma   90.00
#
_symmetry.space_group_name_H-M   'P 1'
#
loop_
_entity.id
_entity.type
_entity.pdbx_description
1 polymer ?
#
loop_
_entity_poly.entity_id
_entity_poly.type
_entity_poly.pdbx_seq_one_letter_code
_entity_poly.pdbx_strand_id
1 'polypeptide(L)' 'MSGLDPEGDWLGRGARALENSRTSTGEESLEKLYTLREDLERRGVNSEAFSLFQERVPLRRDGDEHSTT' A
#
# COMPACT_ATOMS: atom_id res chain seq x y z
N MET A 1 6.43 -0.56 1.60
CA MET A 1 5.42 -1.64 1.58
C MET A 1 5.79 -2.81 0.70
N SER A 2 6.29 -2.64 -0.53
CA SER A 2 6.65 -3.78 -1.41
C SER A 2 7.62 -4.82 -0.82
N GLY A 3 8.49 -4.43 0.11
CA GLY A 3 9.35 -5.36 0.85
C GLY A 3 8.71 -5.97 2.11
N LEU A 4 7.61 -5.40 2.60
CA LEU A 4 6.88 -5.87 3.79
C LEU A 4 5.70 -6.78 3.40
N ASP A 5 5.04 -6.50 2.28
CA ASP A 5 3.98 -7.30 1.69
C ASP A 5 4.33 -7.55 0.21
N PRO A 6 4.96 -8.70 -0.11
CA PRO A 6 5.33 -9.04 -1.48
C PRO A 6 4.14 -9.47 -2.34
N GLU A 7 3.01 -9.84 -1.71
CA GLU A 7 1.80 -10.32 -2.39
C GLU A 7 0.94 -9.14 -2.90
N GLY A 8 1.03 -7.96 -2.29
CA GLY A 8 0.30 -6.77 -2.75
C GLY A 8 0.89 -6.09 -3.99
N ASP A 9 0.05 -5.55 -4.87
CA ASP A 9 0.46 -4.77 -6.04
C ASP A 9 0.86 -3.34 -5.65
N TRP A 10 1.91 -3.22 -4.84
CA TRP A 10 2.38 -1.94 -4.30
C TRP A 10 2.99 -1.04 -5.37
N LEU A 11 3.65 -1.60 -6.38
CA LEU A 11 4.30 -0.82 -7.43
C LEU A 11 3.30 -0.33 -8.50
N GLY A 12 2.25 -1.11 -8.81
CA GLY A 12 1.23 -0.71 -9.78
C GLY A 12 0.06 0.06 -9.16
N ARG A 13 -0.34 -0.30 -7.92
CA ARG A 13 -1.57 0.19 -7.29
C ARG A 13 -1.41 0.66 -5.85
N GLY A 14 -0.19 0.63 -5.29
CA GLY A 14 0.06 1.03 -3.90
C GLY A 14 -0.34 2.48 -3.59
N ALA A 15 -0.24 3.40 -4.55
CA ALA A 15 -0.67 4.79 -4.37
C ALA A 15 -2.18 4.91 -4.08
N ARG A 16 -3.02 4.02 -4.63
CA ARG A 16 -4.47 4.02 -4.36
C ARG A 16 -4.81 3.64 -2.93
N ALA A 17 -3.95 2.89 -2.23
CA ALA A 17 -4.18 2.58 -0.83
C ALA A 17 -4.07 3.81 0.08
N LEU A 18 -3.35 4.84 -0.37
CA LEU A 18 -3.21 6.13 0.31
C LEU A 18 -4.40 7.07 0.06
N GLU A 19 -5.32 6.71 -0.82
CA GLU A 19 -6.46 7.57 -1.17
C GLU A 19 -7.41 7.70 0.04
N ASN A 20 -7.90 8.92 0.27
CA ASN A 20 -8.80 9.26 1.36
C ASN A 20 -10.09 9.88 0.79
N SER A 21 -11.15 9.06 0.71
CA SER A 21 -12.47 9.48 0.22
C SER A 21 -13.16 10.54 1.08
N ARG A 22 -12.63 10.88 2.26
CA ARG A 22 -13.16 11.93 3.14
C ARG A 22 -12.62 13.32 2.81
N THR A 23 -11.61 13.44 1.95
CA THR A 23 -11.07 14.73 1.53
C THR A 23 -11.62 15.15 0.18
N SER A 24 -11.72 16.46 -0.05
CA SER A 24 -12.24 17.00 -1.32
C SER A 24 -11.37 16.66 -2.52
N THR A 25 -10.08 16.41 -2.30
CA THR A 25 -9.11 16.04 -3.36
C THR A 25 -8.94 14.54 -3.50
N GLY A 26 -9.43 13.74 -2.54
CA GLY A 26 -9.13 12.31 -2.44
C GLY A 26 -7.75 12.01 -1.87
N GLU A 27 -6.93 13.02 -1.57
CA GLU A 27 -5.58 12.83 -1.02
C GLU A 27 -5.59 12.79 0.51
N GLU A 28 -4.72 11.97 1.10
CA GLU A 28 -4.50 11.93 2.55
C GLU A 28 -3.68 13.14 3.01
N SER A 29 -3.92 13.61 4.25
CA SER A 29 -3.13 14.71 4.82
C SER A 29 -1.65 14.34 4.94
N LEU A 30 -0.76 15.28 4.60
CA LEU A 30 0.68 15.10 4.70
C LEU A 30 1.13 14.65 6.10
N GLU A 31 0.59 15.26 7.15
CA GLU A 31 0.91 14.88 8.54
C GLU A 31 0.58 13.41 8.82
N LYS A 32 -0.57 12.96 8.31
CA LYS A 32 -1.03 11.59 8.51
C LYS A 32 -0.20 10.59 7.70
N LEU A 33 0.27 10.96 6.51
CA LEU A 33 1.24 10.17 5.76
C LEU A 33 2.56 10.00 6.53
N TYR A 34 3.04 11.05 7.20
CA TYR A 34 4.23 10.94 8.06
C TYR A 34 4.00 10.03 9.27
N THR A 35 2.85 10.13 9.95
CA THR A 35 2.51 9.23 11.06
C THR A 35 2.45 7.76 10.61
N LEU A 36 1.79 7.49 9.47
CA LEU A 36 1.71 6.14 8.92
C LEU A 36 3.09 5.59 8.52
N ARG A 37 3.97 6.45 7.99
CA ARG A 37 5.36 6.08 7.68
C ARG A 37 6.16 5.75 8.94
N GLU A 38 6.06 6.56 9.98
CA GLU A 38 6.77 6.32 11.24
C GLU A 38 6.32 5.00 11.89
N ASP A 39 5.01 4.71 11.88
CA ASP A 39 4.49 3.46 12.42
C ASP A 39 5.00 2.23 11.62
N LEU A 40 5.03 2.34 10.29
CA LEU A 40 5.63 1.33 9.42
C LEU A 40 7.13 1.14 9.66
N GLU A 41 7.88 2.23 9.84
CA GLU A 41 9.32 2.17 10.11
C GLU A 41 9.62 1.54 11.48
N ARG A 42 8.78 1.79 12.50
CA ARG A 42 8.98 1.28 13.87
C ARG A 42 8.51 -0.15 14.07
N ARG A 43 7.39 -0.54 13.45
CA ARG A 43 6.72 -1.84 13.72
C ARG A 43 6.66 -2.76 12.50
N GLY A 44 6.92 -2.25 11.30
CA GLY A 44 6.87 -3.03 10.06
C GLY A 44 5.50 -3.69 9.86
N VAL A 45 5.50 -5.00 9.69
CA VAL A 45 4.28 -5.82 9.50
C VAL A 45 3.34 -5.83 10.71
N ASN A 46 3.81 -5.42 11.90
CA ASN A 46 3.01 -5.32 13.12
C ASN A 46 2.41 -3.91 13.34
N SER A 47 2.53 -3.01 12.35
CA SER A 47 1.96 -1.66 12.40
C SER A 47 0.47 -1.68 12.07
N GLU A 48 -0.30 -0.73 12.62
CA GLU A 48 -1.69 -0.56 12.19
C GLU A 48 -1.75 -0.04 10.76
N ALA A 49 -0.76 0.78 10.38
CA ALA A 49 -0.58 1.25 9.02
C ALA A 49 -0.45 0.10 8.00
N PHE A 50 0.29 -0.96 8.34
CA PHE A 50 0.45 -2.13 7.48
C PHE A 50 -0.90 -2.81 7.20
N SER A 51 -1.67 -3.13 8.25
CA SER A 51 -2.99 -3.74 8.11
C SER A 51 -3.95 -2.87 7.30
N LEU A 52 -3.96 -1.56 7.56
CA LEU A 52 -4.83 -0.62 6.85
C LEU A 52 -4.53 -0.57 5.35
N PHE A 53 -3.25 -0.60 4.97
CA PHE A 53 -2.88 -0.57 3.55
C PHE A 53 -3.05 -1.94 2.89
N GLN A 54 -2.79 -3.04 3.60
CA GLN A 54 -2.95 -4.39 3.06
C GLN A 54 -4.40 -4.68 2.65
N GLU A 55 -5.38 -4.21 3.42
CA GLU A 55 -6.81 -4.36 3.07
C GLU A 55 -7.22 -3.58 1.82
N ARG A 56 -6.45 -2.55 1.45
CA ARG A 56 -6.76 -1.64 0.34
C ARG A 56 -6.00 -1.96 -0.93
N VAL A 57 -4.82 -2.58 -0.83
CA VAL A 57 -4.03 -2.97 -1.99
C VAL A 57 -4.54 -4.29 -2.54
N PRO A 58 -4.91 -4.35 -3.83
CA PRO A 58 -5.22 -5.61 -4.45
C PRO A 58 -3.95 -6.46 -4.56
N LEU A 59 -4.13 -7.77 -4.42
CA LEU A 59 -3.06 -8.73 -4.62
C LEU A 59 -2.49 -8.60 -6.04
N ARG A 60 -1.18 -8.81 -6.17
CA ARG A 60 -0.51 -9.02 -7.44
C ARG A 60 -1.19 -10.19 -8.13
N ARG A 61 -1.62 -9.96 -9.36
CA ARG A 61 -1.90 -11.07 -10.26
C ARG A 61 -0.55 -11.60 -10.71
N ASP A 62 -0.14 -12.77 -10.23
CA ASP A 62 0.86 -13.57 -10.93
C ASP A 62 0.31 -13.81 -12.34
N GLY A 63 0.98 -13.25 -13.34
CA GLY A 63 0.40 -13.16 -14.67
C GLY A 63 1.41 -12.74 -15.72
N ASP A 64 2.54 -13.45 -15.78
CA ASP A 64 3.33 -13.60 -17.00
C ASP A 64 3.82 -15.06 -17.13
N GLU A 65 2.90 -16.03 -16.97
CA GLU A 65 2.98 -17.24 -17.77
C GLU A 65 2.55 -16.85 -19.18
N HIS A 66 3.49 -16.59 -20.10
CA HIS A 66 3.39 -16.67 -21.57
C HIS A 66 4.52 -15.85 -22.23
N SER A 67 5.79 -16.23 -22.00
CA SER A 67 6.83 -15.97 -22.99
C SER A 67 6.94 -17.20 -23.89
N THR A 68 6.03 -17.30 -24.86
CA THR A 68 6.21 -18.12 -26.06
C THR A 68 6.23 -17.20 -27.26
N THR A 69 7.42 -16.89 -27.77
CA THR A 69 7.75 -16.74 -29.19
C THR A 69 9.27 -16.76 -29.33
#